data_AF-A0A6L2PKR8-F1
#
_entry.id   AF-A0A6L2PKR8-F1
#
_cell.length_a   1.000
_cell.length_b   1.000
_cell.length_c   1.000
_cell.angle_alpha   90.00
_cell.angle_beta   90.00
_cell.angle_gamma   90.00
#
_symmetry.space_group_name_H-M   'P 1'
#
loop_
_entity.id
_entity.type
_entity.pdbx_description
1 polymer ?
#
loop_
_entity_poly.entity_id
_entity_poly.type
_entity_poly.pdbx_seq_one_letter_code
_entity_poly.pdbx_strand_id
1 'polypeptide(L)'
;MREPISQSAVDGKHIRICKRVDSGSLFFSYKNFFSTVLTALVDADYCFISIDIGAYSASSDCNIFKNMKFCKKLEGTHLSIPGSRSLPNDDNGTPMPFVIVGDETFALSEHVLRPYPSRNLAIPKRIYNYRITRARRMVECAFGILCNKRRIFHRAIDIRPDFCDVIVKTCCILYNFVRQKEGFQFQDTLFECPLDTVKAVGTRGDVRGTAVRGYFAKYFTSPQGSVPWQYEKF
;
A
#
# COMPACT_ATOMS: atom_id res chain seq x y z
N MET A 1 -10.15 12.61 6.92
CA MET A 1 -9.22 12.84 8.05
C MET A 1 -7.94 12.09 7.73
N ARG A 2 -6.82 12.81 7.51
CA ARG A 2 -5.52 12.22 7.11
C ARG A 2 -4.93 11.49 8.32
N GLU A 3 -4.43 10.27 8.14
CA GLU A 3 -3.73 9.54 9.20
C GLU A 3 -2.33 10.15 9.39
N PRO A 4 -1.96 10.63 10.58
CA PRO A 4 -0.61 11.19 10.86
C PRO A 4 0.53 10.15 10.86
N ILE A 5 0.24 8.92 10.44
CA ILE A 5 1.05 7.72 10.70
C ILE A 5 1.96 7.38 9.53
N SER A 6 1.42 7.49 8.32
CA SER A 6 2.01 6.94 7.11
C SER A 6 1.94 7.99 6.03
N GLN A 7 3.10 8.35 5.50
CA GLN A 7 3.16 9.23 4.34
C GLN A 7 2.78 8.47 3.06
N SER A 8 2.84 7.14 3.08
CA SER A 8 2.45 6.29 1.95
C SER A 8 2.03 4.88 2.36
N ALA A 9 1.25 4.23 1.48
CA ALA A 9 0.86 2.83 1.56
C ALA A 9 1.25 2.09 0.28
N VAL A 10 1.56 0.80 0.40
CA VAL A 10 1.89 -0.09 -0.72
C VAL A 10 0.90 -1.24 -0.80
N ASP A 11 0.45 -1.54 -2.01
CA ASP A 11 -0.35 -2.73 -2.30
C ASP A 11 -0.26 -3.15 -3.78
N GLY A 12 -0.65 -4.39 -4.03
CA GLY A 12 -0.77 -4.99 -5.36
C GLY A 12 -2.20 -4.90 -5.91
N LYS A 13 -2.31 -4.74 -7.22
CA LYS A 13 -3.58 -4.82 -7.95
C LYS A 13 -3.43 -5.71 -9.17
N HIS A 14 -4.28 -6.73 -9.25
CA HIS A 14 -4.41 -7.53 -10.46
C HIS A 14 -5.14 -6.76 -11.56
N ILE A 15 -4.44 -6.53 -12.69
CA ILE A 15 -5.02 -6.02 -13.93
C ILE A 15 -5.37 -7.21 -14.81
N ARG A 16 -6.65 -7.35 -15.15
CA ARG A 16 -7.15 -8.48 -15.94
C ARG A 16 -6.64 -8.38 -17.37
N ILE A 17 -6.10 -9.47 -17.89
CA ILE A 17 -5.66 -9.63 -19.28
C ILE A 17 -6.29 -10.88 -19.88
N CYS A 18 -6.45 -10.92 -21.20
CA CYS A 18 -6.86 -12.15 -21.88
C CYS A 18 -5.74 -13.21 -21.85
N LYS A 19 -6.11 -14.49 -21.72
CA LYS A 19 -5.16 -15.61 -21.85
C LYS A 19 -4.52 -15.56 -23.22
N ARG A 20 -3.20 -15.65 -23.28
CA ARG A 20 -2.48 -15.77 -24.56
C ARG A 20 -2.23 -17.22 -24.91
N VAL A 21 -2.16 -17.49 -26.21
CA VAL A 21 -1.56 -18.72 -26.74
C VAL A 21 -0.13 -18.78 -26.20
N ASP A 22 0.27 -19.91 -25.63
CA ASP A 22 1.59 -20.18 -25.04
C ASP A 22 1.95 -19.53 -23.70
N SER A 23 1.03 -18.83 -23.00
CA SER A 23 1.35 -18.24 -21.69
C SER A 23 1.31 -19.21 -20.50
N GLY A 24 0.94 -20.48 -20.72
CA GLY A 24 0.74 -21.47 -19.67
C GLY A 24 -0.16 -20.95 -18.53
N SER A 25 0.27 -21.15 -17.29
CA SER A 25 -0.36 -20.64 -16.06
C SER A 25 0.36 -19.41 -15.46
N LEU A 26 1.37 -18.86 -16.11
CA LEU A 26 2.25 -17.80 -15.56
C LEU A 26 1.49 -16.53 -15.13
N PHE A 27 0.42 -16.19 -15.86
CA PHE A 27 -0.44 -15.06 -15.55
C PHE A 27 -1.77 -15.49 -14.90
N PHE A 28 -1.97 -16.77 -14.63
CA PHE A 28 -3.18 -17.25 -13.97
C PHE A 28 -3.10 -16.95 -12.47
N SER A 29 -3.99 -16.06 -12.00
CA SER A 29 -4.06 -15.68 -10.59
C SER A 29 -4.87 -16.69 -9.77
N TYR A 30 -4.67 -16.69 -8.46
CA TYR A 30 -5.50 -17.44 -7.50
C TYR A 30 -6.99 -17.05 -7.54
N LYS A 31 -7.34 -15.92 -8.20
CA LYS A 31 -8.71 -15.47 -8.43
C LYS A 31 -9.34 -16.08 -9.71
N ASN A 32 -8.72 -17.12 -10.28
CA ASN A 32 -9.19 -17.85 -11.46
C ASN A 32 -9.30 -17.00 -12.75
N PHE A 33 -8.46 -15.97 -12.88
CA PHE A 33 -8.35 -15.20 -14.13
C PHE A 33 -6.90 -14.83 -14.46
N PHE A 34 -6.63 -14.56 -15.74
CA PHE A 34 -5.34 -14.10 -16.22
C PHE A 34 -5.10 -12.62 -15.86
N SER A 35 -3.96 -12.31 -15.27
CA SER A 35 -3.62 -10.96 -14.82
C SER A 35 -2.13 -10.67 -14.78
N THR A 36 -1.79 -9.41 -14.98
CA THR A 36 -0.51 -8.83 -14.59
C THR A 36 -0.70 -8.04 -13.29
N VAL A 37 0.32 -8.00 -12.43
CA VAL A 37 0.22 -7.31 -11.14
C VAL A 37 0.80 -5.90 -11.25
N LEU A 38 -0.03 -4.90 -10.92
CA LEU A 38 0.38 -3.52 -10.67
C LEU A 38 0.66 -3.36 -9.18
N THR A 39 1.92 -3.23 -8.78
CA THR A 39 2.27 -2.85 -7.40
C THR A 39 2.50 -1.35 -7.36
N ALA A 40 1.87 -0.66 -6.41
CA ALA A 40 1.99 0.79 -6.32
C ALA A 40 2.24 1.26 -4.90
N LEU A 41 3.11 2.26 -4.78
CA LEU A 41 3.28 3.09 -3.60
C LEU A 41 2.45 4.37 -3.79
N VAL A 42 1.53 4.63 -2.87
CA VAL A 42 0.58 5.74 -2.94
C VAL A 42 0.70 6.62 -1.71
N ASP A 43 0.70 7.94 -1.89
CA ASP A 43 0.74 8.90 -0.78
C ASP A 43 -0.65 9.21 -0.18
N ALA A 44 -0.65 10.01 0.88
CA ALA A 44 -1.87 10.45 1.56
C ALA A 44 -2.80 11.34 0.70
N ASP A 45 -2.32 11.87 -0.43
CA ASP A 45 -3.12 12.62 -1.41
C ASP A 45 -3.59 11.72 -2.57
N TYR A 46 -3.46 10.40 -2.39
CA TYR A 46 -3.86 9.35 -3.33
C TYR A 46 -3.08 9.42 -4.65
N CYS A 47 -1.89 10.03 -4.67
CA CYS A 47 -1.02 10.08 -5.84
C CYS A 47 -0.09 8.86 -5.86
N PHE A 48 0.17 8.31 -7.04
CA PHE A 48 1.14 7.24 -7.22
C PHE A 48 2.57 7.81 -7.13
N ILE A 49 3.31 7.50 -6.07
CA ILE A 49 4.72 7.88 -5.92
C ILE A 49 5.60 7.02 -6.84
N SER A 50 5.35 5.72 -6.82
CA SER A 50 6.10 4.74 -7.61
C SER A 50 5.19 3.58 -7.97
N ILE A 51 5.36 3.05 -9.18
CA ILE A 51 4.63 1.89 -9.67
C ILE A 51 5.60 0.88 -10.27
N ASP A 52 5.20 -0.39 -10.24
CA ASP A 52 5.82 -1.47 -10.99
C ASP A 52 4.71 -2.36 -11.57
N ILE A 53 4.90 -2.81 -12.81
CA ILE A 53 3.90 -3.56 -13.58
C ILE A 53 4.63 -4.57 -14.46
N GLY A 54 4.00 -5.74 -14.64
CA GLY A 54 4.55 -6.82 -15.45
C GLY A 54 4.92 -8.06 -14.63
N ALA A 55 4.79 -8.01 -13.30
CA ALA A 55 5.00 -9.17 -12.46
C ALA A 55 3.94 -10.24 -12.70
N TYR A 56 4.39 -11.51 -12.70
CA TYR A 56 3.51 -12.67 -12.81
C TYR A 56 2.54 -12.72 -11.63
N SER A 57 1.30 -13.13 -11.90
CA SER A 57 0.22 -13.21 -10.90
C SER A 57 0.47 -14.17 -9.73
N ALA A 58 1.45 -15.05 -9.85
CA ALA A 58 1.90 -15.95 -8.78
C ALA A 58 2.96 -15.32 -7.86
N SER A 59 3.52 -14.17 -8.25
CA SER A 59 4.52 -13.46 -7.45
C SER A 59 3.85 -12.80 -6.25
N SER A 60 4.43 -12.94 -5.07
CA SER A 60 3.94 -12.23 -3.89
C SER A 60 4.25 -10.73 -3.97
N ASP A 61 3.36 -9.89 -3.44
CA ASP A 61 3.55 -8.43 -3.42
C ASP A 61 4.85 -8.02 -2.72
N CYS A 62 5.23 -8.74 -1.67
CA CYS A 62 6.50 -8.56 -0.97
C CYS A 62 7.72 -8.75 -1.88
N ASN A 63 7.71 -9.76 -2.75
CA ASN A 63 8.81 -10.02 -3.69
C ASN A 63 8.86 -9.00 -4.82
N ILE A 64 7.69 -8.57 -5.32
CA ILE A 64 7.61 -7.51 -6.34
C ILE A 64 8.17 -6.22 -5.74
N PHE A 65 7.69 -5.85 -4.55
CA PHE A 65 8.11 -4.63 -3.87
C PHE A 65 9.62 -4.57 -3.61
N LYS A 66 10.25 -5.63 -3.11
CA LYS A 66 11.72 -5.67 -2.94
C LYS A 66 12.47 -5.44 -4.26
N ASN A 67 11.91 -5.86 -5.37
CA ASN A 67 12.52 -5.71 -6.68
C ASN A 67 12.25 -4.35 -7.33
N MET A 68 11.26 -3.59 -6.83
CA MET A 68 10.97 -2.25 -7.32
C MET A 68 12.21 -1.36 -7.22
N LYS A 69 12.43 -0.55 -8.26
CA LYS A 69 13.51 0.44 -8.29
C LYS A 69 13.49 1.37 -7.07
N PHE A 70 12.29 1.71 -6.60
CA PHE A 70 12.11 2.52 -5.39
C PHE A 70 12.73 1.85 -4.16
N CYS A 71 12.41 0.58 -3.88
CA CYS A 71 12.91 -0.14 -2.72
C CYS A 71 14.42 -0.35 -2.76
N LYS A 72 14.96 -0.69 -3.94
CA LYS A 72 16.42 -0.81 -4.11
C LYS A 72 17.14 0.51 -3.80
N LYS A 73 16.54 1.65 -4.17
CA LYS A 73 17.09 2.98 -3.84
C LYS A 73 16.87 3.36 -2.37
N LEU A 74 15.77 2.92 -1.76
CA LEU A 74 15.48 3.09 -0.34
C LEU A 74 16.57 2.42 0.52
N GLU A 75 16.96 1.19 0.16
CA GLU A 75 18.02 0.43 0.84
C GLU A 75 19.41 1.00 0.56
N GLY A 76 19.66 1.50 -0.65
CA GLY A 76 20.96 2.00 -1.08
C GLY A 76 21.32 3.43 -0.65
N THR A 77 20.55 4.09 0.24
CA THR A 77 20.72 5.51 0.66
C THR A 77 20.67 6.55 -0.47
N HIS A 78 20.30 6.16 -1.70
CA HIS A 78 20.26 7.04 -2.87
C HIS A 78 18.94 7.80 -3.03
N LEU A 79 17.95 7.52 -2.18
CA LEU A 79 16.70 8.26 -2.14
C LEU A 79 16.81 9.33 -1.04
N SER A 80 16.63 10.60 -1.39
CA SER A 80 16.55 11.71 -0.44
C SER A 80 15.22 11.65 0.32
N ILE A 81 15.09 10.66 1.20
CA ILE A 81 13.94 10.51 2.09
C ILE A 81 14.01 11.62 3.14
N PRO A 82 12.87 12.22 3.55
CA PRO A 82 12.85 13.10 4.71
C PRO A 82 13.48 12.40 5.92
N GLY A 83 14.40 13.08 6.61
CA GLY A 83 14.96 12.59 7.87
C GLY A 83 13.87 12.34 8.92
N SER A 84 14.19 11.57 9.95
CA SER A 84 13.26 11.24 11.03
C SER A 84 12.68 12.51 11.68
N ARG A 85 11.38 12.50 11.99
CA ARG A 85 10.66 13.63 12.59
C ARG A 85 9.84 13.18 13.78
N SER A 86 9.66 14.07 14.75
CA SER A 86 8.74 13.83 15.87
C SER A 86 7.31 13.66 15.35
N LEU A 87 6.55 12.77 16.00
CA LEU A 87 5.14 12.60 15.67
C LEU A 87 4.33 13.83 16.12
N PRO A 88 3.14 14.09 15.52
CA PRO A 88 2.34 15.24 15.89
C PRO A 88 2.02 15.26 17.40
N ASN A 89 2.22 16.42 18.02
CA ASN A 89 2.03 16.64 19.46
C ASN A 89 2.95 15.80 20.38
N ASP A 90 4.03 15.22 19.85
CA ASP A 90 5.01 14.41 20.58
C ASP A 90 6.42 15.00 20.45
N ASP A 91 6.56 16.30 20.77
CA ASP A 91 7.78 17.07 20.53
C ASP A 91 9.00 16.54 21.31
N ASN A 92 8.77 15.95 22.48
CA ASN A 92 9.78 15.30 23.31
C ASN A 92 9.97 13.80 23.00
N GLY A 93 9.28 13.29 21.98
CA GLY A 93 9.29 11.91 21.56
C GLY A 93 10.58 11.51 20.81
N THR A 94 10.73 10.21 20.56
CA THR A 94 11.78 9.73 19.67
C THR A 94 11.41 10.08 18.23
N PRO A 95 12.29 10.75 17.45
CA PRO A 95 12.01 11.03 16.04
C PRO A 95 11.78 9.73 15.26
N MET A 96 10.64 9.64 14.59
CA MET A 96 10.26 8.46 13.81
C MET A 96 10.69 8.60 12.36
N PRO A 97 11.17 7.50 11.73
CA PRO A 97 11.56 7.52 10.33
C PRO A 97 10.33 7.68 9.43
N PHE A 98 10.59 7.97 8.15
CA PHE A 98 9.57 7.81 7.11
C PHE A 98 9.11 6.35 7.06
N VAL A 99 7.79 6.12 7.10
CA VAL A 99 7.21 4.77 7.06
C VAL A 99 6.20 4.61 5.93
N ILE A 100 6.27 3.43 5.32
CA ILE A 100 5.37 2.89 4.31
C ILE A 100 4.54 1.82 4.99
N VAL A 101 3.24 1.81 4.75
CA VAL A 101 2.35 0.78 5.30
C VAL A 101 2.05 -0.28 4.24
N GLY A 102 2.30 -1.54 4.56
CA GLY A 102 1.96 -2.72 3.76
C GLY A 102 0.98 -3.65 4.47
N ASP A 103 0.48 -4.67 3.75
CA ASP A 103 -0.24 -5.79 4.38
C ASP A 103 0.70 -6.71 5.19
N GLU A 104 0.11 -7.79 5.72
CA GLU A 104 0.82 -8.81 6.49
C GLU A 104 1.87 -9.58 5.68
N THR A 105 1.78 -9.60 4.35
CA THR A 105 2.71 -10.33 3.46
C THR A 105 4.05 -9.62 3.30
N PHE A 106 4.11 -8.31 3.52
CA PHE A 106 5.35 -7.54 3.49
C PHE A 106 6.24 -7.90 4.68
N ALA A 107 7.56 -7.84 4.49
CA ALA A 107 8.51 -7.99 5.58
C ALA A 107 8.53 -6.71 6.44
N LEU A 108 8.46 -6.87 7.76
CA LEU A 108 8.56 -5.74 8.70
C LEU A 108 10.01 -5.21 8.71
N SER A 109 10.18 -3.92 8.46
CA SER A 109 11.47 -3.20 8.51
C SER A 109 11.31 -1.83 9.15
N GLU A 110 12.40 -1.08 9.30
CA GLU A 110 12.40 0.30 9.81
C GLU A 110 11.46 1.23 9.01
N HIS A 111 11.39 1.05 7.69
CA HIS A 111 10.59 1.86 6.78
C HIS A 111 9.31 1.20 6.30
N VAL A 112 9.09 -0.10 6.57
CA VAL A 112 7.89 -0.84 6.13
C VAL A 112 7.18 -1.42 7.34
N LEU A 113 6.03 -0.85 7.66
CA LEU A 113 5.17 -1.26 8.76
C LEU A 113 4.03 -2.15 8.25
N ARG A 114 3.66 -3.13 9.07
CA ARG A 114 2.52 -4.02 8.84
C ARG A 114 1.75 -4.29 10.14
N PRO A 115 0.51 -4.81 10.06
CA PRO A 115 -0.27 -5.19 11.24
C PRO A 115 0.49 -6.16 12.17
N TYR A 116 0.10 -6.19 13.45
CA TYR A 116 0.50 -7.26 14.36
C TYR A 116 -0.17 -8.57 13.94
N PRO A 117 0.60 -9.67 13.80
CA PRO A 117 0.03 -10.99 13.52
C PRO A 117 -0.58 -11.55 14.81
N SER A 118 -1.91 -11.64 14.92
CA SER A 118 -2.67 -12.49 15.87
C SER A 118 -4.13 -12.03 15.92
N ARG A 119 -5.04 -12.94 16.26
CA ARG A 119 -6.45 -12.64 16.52
C ARG A 119 -6.69 -12.16 17.97
N ASN A 120 -5.87 -12.60 18.92
CA ASN A 120 -6.00 -12.26 20.34
C ASN A 120 -4.97 -11.20 20.72
N LEU A 121 -5.20 -9.97 20.23
CA LEU A 121 -4.33 -8.83 20.49
C LEU A 121 -4.84 -7.98 21.65
N ALA A 122 -3.92 -7.51 22.50
CA ALA A 122 -4.22 -6.47 23.49
C ALA A 122 -4.74 -5.19 22.80
N ILE A 123 -5.53 -4.40 23.53
CA ILE A 123 -6.19 -3.17 23.02
C ILE A 123 -5.22 -2.25 22.24
N PRO A 124 -4.01 -1.92 22.73
CA PRO A 124 -3.09 -1.04 21.98
C PRO A 124 -2.71 -1.58 20.60
N LYS A 125 -2.51 -2.91 20.49
CA LYS A 125 -2.19 -3.57 19.22
C LYS A 125 -3.40 -3.65 18.29
N ARG A 126 -4.62 -3.78 18.84
CA ARG A 126 -5.87 -3.72 18.05
C ARG A 126 -6.10 -2.33 17.48
N ILE A 127 -5.92 -1.28 18.29
CA ILE A 127 -5.98 0.12 17.84
C ILE A 127 -4.96 0.37 16.73
N TYR A 128 -3.71 -0.07 16.95
CA TYR A 128 -2.67 0.01 15.92
C TYR A 128 -3.09 -0.68 14.62
N ASN A 129 -3.56 -1.93 14.66
CA ASN A 129 -4.00 -2.65 13.47
C ASN A 129 -5.15 -1.91 12.77
N TYR A 130 -6.12 -1.38 13.53
CA TYR A 130 -7.23 -0.63 12.96
C TYR A 130 -6.75 0.62 12.21
N ARG A 131 -5.83 1.38 12.79
CA ARG A 131 -5.25 2.58 12.17
C ARG A 131 -4.37 2.26 10.95
N ILE A 132 -3.60 1.17 10.99
CA ILE A 132 -2.85 0.65 9.85
C ILE A 132 -3.77 0.24 8.71
N THR A 133 -4.86 -0.46 8.99
CA THR A 133 -5.85 -0.82 7.97
C THR A 133 -6.49 0.42 7.36
N ARG A 134 -6.78 1.47 8.14
CA ARG A 134 -7.28 2.74 7.61
C ARG A 134 -6.26 3.45 6.74
N ALA A 135 -4.99 3.47 7.16
CA ALA A 135 -3.90 4.00 6.33
C ALA A 135 -3.80 3.25 4.99
N ARG A 136 -3.83 1.91 5.02
CA ARG A 136 -3.82 1.09 3.80
C ARG A 136 -4.93 1.44 2.82
N ARG A 137 -6.13 1.80 3.28
CA ARG A 137 -7.25 2.13 2.36
C ARG A 137 -6.89 3.18 1.32
N MET A 138 -5.90 4.06 1.54
CA MET A 138 -5.51 5.06 0.55
C MET A 138 -5.05 4.46 -0.79
N VAL A 139 -4.26 3.38 -0.78
CA VAL A 139 -3.78 2.74 -2.02
C VAL A 139 -4.91 2.01 -2.73
N GLU A 140 -5.81 1.38 -1.98
CA GLU A 140 -7.00 0.71 -2.49
C GLU A 140 -7.98 1.70 -3.15
N CYS A 141 -8.21 2.85 -2.50
CA CYS A 141 -8.99 3.94 -3.07
C CYS A 141 -8.33 4.50 -4.33
N ALA A 142 -7.02 4.75 -4.34
CA ALA A 142 -6.32 5.25 -5.54
C ALA A 142 -6.49 4.29 -6.73
N PHE A 143 -6.41 2.99 -6.48
CA PHE A 143 -6.71 1.96 -7.47
C PHE A 143 -8.18 1.99 -7.94
N GLY A 144 -9.12 2.17 -7.02
CA GLY A 144 -10.55 2.31 -7.33
C GLY A 144 -10.82 3.52 -8.22
N ILE A 145 -10.26 4.67 -7.88
CA ILE A 145 -10.40 5.92 -8.66
C ILE A 145 -9.80 5.75 -10.05
N LEU A 146 -8.59 5.18 -10.14
CA LEU A 146 -7.94 4.88 -11.41
C LEU A 146 -8.84 4.02 -12.31
N CYS A 147 -9.44 2.95 -11.77
CA CYS A 147 -10.34 2.08 -12.53
C CYS A 147 -11.61 2.79 -12.99
N ASN A 148 -12.25 3.52 -12.08
CA ASN A 148 -13.52 4.19 -12.37
C ASN A 148 -13.34 5.30 -13.42
N LYS A 149 -12.25 6.07 -13.32
CA LYS A 149 -11.90 7.11 -14.31
C LYS A 149 -11.41 6.51 -15.63
N ARG A 150 -10.71 5.36 -15.59
CA ARG A 150 -10.20 4.64 -16.77
C ARG A 150 -10.88 3.29 -16.90
N ARG A 151 -12.07 3.32 -17.51
CA ARG A 151 -12.95 2.14 -17.66
C ARG A 151 -12.31 0.93 -18.34
N ILE A 152 -11.17 1.09 -19.01
CA ILE A 152 -10.37 -0.01 -19.57
C ILE A 152 -10.03 -1.08 -18.52
N PHE A 153 -9.85 -0.70 -17.26
CA PHE A 153 -9.52 -1.64 -16.18
C PHE A 153 -10.73 -2.45 -15.67
N HIS A 154 -11.95 -2.12 -16.09
CA HIS A 154 -13.14 -2.90 -15.73
C HIS A 154 -13.33 -4.14 -16.60
N ARG A 155 -12.55 -4.35 -17.66
CA ARG A 155 -12.61 -5.53 -18.51
C ARG A 155 -11.22 -6.16 -18.63
N ALA A 156 -11.17 -7.41 -19.08
CA ALA A 156 -9.90 -8.02 -19.45
C ALA A 156 -9.34 -7.26 -20.66
N ILE A 157 -8.08 -6.84 -20.58
CA ILE A 157 -7.41 -6.13 -21.66
C ILE A 157 -6.84 -7.17 -22.64
N ASP A 158 -7.29 -7.12 -23.88
CA ASP A 158 -6.91 -8.09 -24.92
C ASP A 158 -5.77 -7.57 -25.80
N ILE A 159 -4.58 -7.45 -25.23
CA ILE A 159 -3.38 -6.91 -25.91
C ILE A 159 -2.09 -7.58 -25.45
N ARG A 160 -0.99 -7.22 -26.11
CA ARG A 160 0.43 -7.38 -25.71
C ARG A 160 0.65 -7.27 -24.20
N PRO A 161 1.23 -8.19 -23.38
CA PRO A 161 1.56 -7.85 -21.99
C PRO A 161 2.47 -6.61 -21.92
N ASP A 162 3.50 -6.55 -22.75
CA ASP A 162 4.40 -5.40 -22.86
C ASP A 162 3.65 -4.10 -23.19
N PHE A 163 2.63 -4.18 -24.04
CA PHE A 163 1.81 -3.02 -24.40
C PHE A 163 0.78 -2.68 -23.30
N CYS A 164 0.26 -3.69 -22.60
CA CYS A 164 -0.56 -3.51 -21.41
C CYS A 164 0.19 -2.73 -20.33
N ASP A 165 1.46 -3.07 -20.10
CA ASP A 165 2.31 -2.36 -19.16
C ASP A 165 2.47 -0.89 -19.52
N VAL A 166 2.61 -0.57 -20.81
CA VAL A 166 2.66 0.82 -21.31
C VAL A 166 1.33 1.54 -21.05
N ILE A 167 0.19 0.90 -21.33
CA ILE A 167 -1.13 1.48 -21.06
C ILE A 167 -1.31 1.75 -19.57
N VAL A 168 -1.01 0.77 -18.71
CA VAL A 168 -1.12 0.88 -17.25
C VAL A 168 -0.27 2.05 -16.75
N LYS A 169 1.02 2.10 -17.14
CA LYS A 169 1.92 3.21 -16.79
C LYS A 169 1.36 4.56 -17.23
N THR A 170 0.89 4.64 -18.47
CA THR A 170 0.31 5.88 -19.03
C THR A 170 -0.92 6.32 -18.25
N CYS A 171 -1.81 5.39 -17.89
CA CYS A 171 -2.99 5.69 -17.08
C CYS A 171 -2.62 6.20 -15.68
N CYS A 172 -1.62 5.61 -15.01
CA CYS A 172 -1.14 6.09 -13.70
C CYS A 172 -0.53 7.50 -13.79
N ILE A 173 0.27 7.77 -14.82
CA ILE A 173 0.85 9.11 -15.06
C ILE A 173 -0.25 10.14 -15.30
N LEU A 174 -1.20 9.85 -16.20
CA LEU A 174 -2.32 10.74 -16.49
C LEU A 174 -3.20 10.95 -15.26
N TYR A 175 -3.41 9.92 -14.45
CA TYR A 175 -4.13 10.04 -13.19
C TYR A 175 -3.45 11.05 -12.26
N ASN A 176 -2.14 10.91 -12.02
CA ASN A 176 -1.40 11.85 -11.17
C ASN A 176 -1.46 13.28 -11.72
N PHE A 177 -1.30 13.45 -13.04
CA PHE A 177 -1.36 14.76 -13.68
C PHE A 177 -2.71 15.46 -13.47
N VAL A 178 -3.81 14.72 -13.65
CA VAL A 178 -5.16 15.25 -13.40
C VAL A 178 -5.36 15.54 -11.91
N ARG A 179 -4.91 14.65 -11.03
CA ARG A 179 -5.01 14.82 -9.57
C ARG A 179 -4.29 16.06 -9.07
N GLN A 180 -3.11 16.36 -9.59
CA GLN A 180 -2.35 17.56 -9.26
C GLN A 180 -3.03 18.85 -9.73
N LYS A 181 -3.80 18.80 -10.82
CA LYS A 181 -4.54 19.96 -11.34
C LYS A 181 -5.89 20.19 -10.68
N GLU A 182 -6.67 19.12 -10.49
CA GLU A 182 -8.04 19.19 -9.99
C GLU A 182 -8.13 19.12 -8.45
N GLY A 183 -7.04 18.72 -7.79
CA GLY A 183 -6.97 18.60 -6.34
C GLY A 183 -7.72 17.38 -5.79
N PHE A 184 -7.89 17.36 -4.46
CA PHE A 184 -8.53 16.26 -3.75
C PHE A 184 -10.05 16.44 -3.70
N GLN A 185 -10.79 15.49 -4.29
CA GLN A 185 -12.25 15.40 -4.16
C GLN A 185 -12.62 14.21 -3.26
N PHE A 186 -13.26 14.49 -2.12
CA PHE A 186 -13.62 13.47 -1.13
C PHE A 186 -14.54 12.37 -1.69
N GLN A 187 -15.45 12.73 -2.61
CA GLN A 187 -16.38 11.78 -3.24
C GLN A 187 -15.68 10.62 -3.96
N ASP A 188 -14.50 10.87 -4.52
CA ASP A 188 -13.69 9.83 -5.19
C ASP A 188 -13.23 8.72 -4.22
N THR A 189 -13.15 9.02 -2.92
CA THR A 189 -12.64 8.10 -1.90
C THR A 189 -13.72 7.27 -1.20
N LEU A 190 -15.00 7.55 -1.47
CA LEU A 190 -16.13 6.87 -0.82
C LEU A 190 -16.38 5.45 -1.35
N PHE A 191 -15.68 5.05 -2.42
CA PHE A 191 -15.81 3.70 -2.96
C PHE A 191 -14.84 2.74 -2.24
N GLU A 192 -15.40 1.90 -1.36
CA GLU A 192 -14.66 0.82 -0.72
C GLU A 192 -14.49 -0.34 -1.73
N CYS A 193 -13.25 -0.63 -2.13
CA CYS A 193 -12.95 -1.91 -2.77
C CYS A 193 -12.94 -2.99 -1.68
N PRO A 194 -13.74 -4.07 -1.77
CA PRO A 194 -13.77 -5.10 -0.74
C PRO A 194 -12.38 -5.73 -0.53
N LEU A 195 -11.96 -5.82 0.73
CA LEU A 195 -10.72 -6.47 1.15
C LEU A 195 -10.86 -7.98 1.03
N ASP A 196 -10.18 -8.59 0.06
CA ASP A 196 -9.86 -10.02 0.13
C ASP A 196 -8.61 -10.18 0.98
N THR A 197 -8.78 -10.60 2.23
CA THR A 197 -7.66 -10.88 3.14
C THR A 197 -6.92 -12.13 2.65
N VAL A 198 -5.72 -11.97 2.10
CA VAL A 198 -4.85 -13.12 1.79
C VAL A 198 -4.39 -13.74 3.13
N LYS A 199 -4.48 -15.06 3.26
CA LYS A 199 -3.98 -15.78 4.44
C LYS A 199 -2.46 -15.61 4.54
N ALA A 200 -2.01 -15.00 5.63
CA ALA A 200 -0.61 -14.69 5.88
C ALA A 200 0.22 -15.92 6.27
N VAL A 201 1.46 -15.98 5.78
CA VAL A 201 2.56 -16.78 6.31
C VAL A 201 3.53 -15.81 7.00
N GLY A 202 3.73 -15.97 8.30
CA GLY A 202 4.52 -15.04 9.10
C GLY A 202 5.99 -14.99 8.68
N THR A 203 6.43 -13.90 8.07
CA THR A 203 7.86 -13.62 7.85
C THR A 203 8.48 -13.04 9.14
N ARG A 204 9.74 -13.34 9.47
CA ARG A 204 10.42 -12.69 10.61
C ARG A 204 10.57 -11.18 10.38
N GLY A 205 10.40 -10.38 11.43
CA GLY A 205 10.56 -8.93 11.37
C GLY A 205 11.92 -8.48 11.90
N ASP A 206 12.42 -7.36 11.38
CA ASP A 206 13.63 -6.71 11.87
C ASP A 206 13.43 -6.09 13.27
N VAL A 207 14.51 -5.98 14.05
CA VAL A 207 14.52 -5.42 15.41
C VAL A 207 14.12 -3.94 15.38
N ARG A 208 14.65 -3.17 14.42
CA ARG A 208 14.32 -1.74 14.26
C ARG A 208 12.86 -1.55 13.86
N GLY A 209 12.38 -2.32 12.89
CA GLY A 209 10.97 -2.32 12.49
C GLY A 209 10.02 -2.68 13.63
N THR A 210 10.43 -3.59 14.52
CA THR A 210 9.66 -3.93 15.72
C THR A 210 9.61 -2.77 16.72
N ALA A 211 10.72 -2.05 16.92
CA ALA A 211 10.78 -0.88 17.78
C ALA A 211 9.90 0.27 17.25
N VAL A 212 10.02 0.60 15.95
CA VAL A 212 9.19 1.64 15.30
C VAL A 212 7.71 1.28 15.41
N ARG A 213 7.33 0.04 15.08
CA ARG A 213 5.95 -0.43 15.23
C ARG A 213 5.44 -0.34 16.68
N GLY A 214 6.29 -0.69 17.65
CA GLY A 214 5.98 -0.57 19.06
C GLY A 214 5.73 0.87 19.49
N TYR A 215 6.55 1.80 18.99
CA TYR A 215 6.42 3.23 19.24
C TYR A 215 5.08 3.76 18.74
N PHE A 216 4.71 3.48 17.48
CA PHE A 216 3.42 3.88 16.92
C PHE A 216 2.24 3.31 17.72
N ALA A 217 2.31 2.05 18.12
CA ALA A 217 1.25 1.43 18.92
C ALA A 217 1.07 2.13 20.28
N LYS A 218 2.16 2.56 20.93
CA LYS A 218 2.12 3.33 22.17
C LYS A 218 1.59 4.75 21.94
N TYR A 219 2.06 5.41 20.88
CA TYR A 219 1.64 6.77 20.52
C TYR A 219 0.13 6.85 20.25
N PHE A 220 -0.48 5.86 19.57
CA PHE A 220 -1.94 5.88 19.32
C PHE A 220 -2.80 5.75 20.58
N THR A 221 -2.25 5.16 21.63
CA THR A 221 -2.91 5.07 22.94
C THR A 221 -2.54 6.21 23.87
N SER A 222 -1.63 7.09 23.47
CA SER A 222 -1.25 8.28 24.24
C SER A 222 -2.28 9.40 24.06
N PRO A 223 -2.41 10.33 25.02
CA PRO A 223 -3.24 11.53 24.86
C PRO A 223 -2.94 12.31 23.57
N GLN A 224 -1.67 12.33 23.14
CA GLN A 224 -1.16 13.06 21.99
C GLN A 224 -1.61 12.46 20.65
N GLY A 225 -1.63 11.13 20.56
CA GLY A 225 -1.89 10.39 19.33
C GLY A 225 -3.27 9.74 19.26
N SER A 226 -4.03 9.72 20.35
CA SER A 226 -5.38 9.16 20.40
C SER A 226 -6.36 9.98 19.57
N VAL A 227 -7.32 9.30 18.95
CA VAL A 227 -8.38 9.93 18.15
C VAL A 227 -9.74 9.33 18.52
N PRO A 228 -10.84 10.11 18.51
CA PRO A 228 -12.13 9.66 19.05
C PRO A 228 -12.67 8.38 18.38
N TRP A 229 -12.55 8.30 17.06
CA TRP A 229 -13.08 7.20 16.26
C TRP A 229 -12.27 5.91 16.36
N GLN A 230 -11.08 5.92 17.00
CA GLN A 230 -10.24 4.72 17.07
C GLN A 230 -10.87 3.59 17.88
N TYR A 231 -11.93 3.90 18.63
CA TYR A 231 -12.66 2.95 19.44
C TYR A 231 -13.95 2.41 18.83
N GLU A 232 -14.38 2.91 17.67
CA GLU A 232 -15.70 2.58 17.07
C GLU A 232 -15.85 1.13 16.60
N LYS A 233 -14.75 0.37 16.51
CA LYS A 233 -14.74 -1.05 16.11
C LYS A 233 -14.48 -2.03 17.26
N PHE A 234 -14.54 -1.58 18.52
CA PHE A 234 -14.43 -2.45 19.69
C PHE A 234 -15.79 -2.96 20.15
#